data_AF-A0A4S8LYG3-F1
#
_entry.id   AF-A0A4S8LYG3-F1
#
_cell.length_a   1.000
_cell.length_b   1.000
_cell.length_c   1.000
_cell.angle_alpha   90.00
_cell.angle_beta   90.00
_cell.angle_gamma   90.00
#
_symmetry.space_group_name_H-M   'P 1'
#
loop_
_entity.id
_entity.type
_entity.pdbx_description
1 polymer ?
#
loop_
_entity_poly.entity_id
_entity_poly.type
_entity_poly.pdbx_seq_one_letter_code
_entity_poly.pdbx_strand_id
1 'polypeptide(L)'
;MNFNEMGRIMISSSSRMKKTTIAALQKLGLRDQKRQRNTQEPEHTERINNTPAGTSLSGHWIPEEQRQTSTGPLFFQESQNNDFTKANITNVAGNIIQNYHSQSSSLGKEITADMISSATPALPLVFKGKDDLVDQGVDILCRQALRFLAILGAGGMGKTSLALHIINSTAVEQKFGQRCHFLPCDIFENAEALTQGLISIMKIIIQENQGKQEVLFNHLKATQHDLLIIFDNFETPWNNHSSRTDIRNLVEKMAGCERVSILVTMRGPHGPGDISWKALGDESGIPQLSPAAADEAFKAFAGPKVESSESSDSLISQLMYELDYVPLAIKLSAYHARKISLDTLTEMWKKSQDWNVTGCNSTGQ
;
A
#
# COMPACT_ATOMS: atom_id res chain seq x y z
N MET A 1 -1.03 -3.27 22.86
CA MET A 1 -1.55 -2.23 21.94
C MET A 1 -2.73 -1.53 22.60
N ASN A 2 -2.56 -0.25 22.90
CA ASN A 2 -3.64 0.62 23.40
C ASN A 2 -4.41 1.14 22.16
N PHE A 3 -5.74 1.22 22.24
CA PHE A 3 -6.64 1.56 21.12
C PHE A 3 -6.27 2.86 20.36
N ASN A 4 -5.54 3.77 20.98
CA ASN A 4 -5.00 4.99 20.37
C ASN A 4 -4.10 4.72 19.14
N GLU A 5 -3.43 3.58 19.08
CA GLU A 5 -2.57 3.21 17.95
C GLU A 5 -3.38 2.71 16.74
N MET A 6 -4.52 2.07 17.01
CA MET A 6 -5.47 1.59 15.99
C MET A 6 -6.19 2.76 15.30
N GLY A 7 -6.55 3.80 16.07
CA GLY A 7 -7.05 5.07 15.52
C GLY A 7 -6.01 5.78 14.64
N ARG A 8 -4.74 5.82 15.06
CA ARG A 8 -3.66 6.46 14.28
C ARG A 8 -3.34 5.74 12.97
N ILE A 9 -3.35 4.40 12.94
CA ILE A 9 -3.12 3.60 11.72
C ILE A 9 -4.24 3.85 10.69
N MET A 10 -5.50 3.95 11.13
CA MET A 10 -6.67 4.14 10.27
C MET A 10 -6.85 5.58 9.74
N ILE A 11 -6.42 6.60 10.49
CA ILE A 11 -6.55 8.02 10.08
C ILE A 11 -5.66 8.37 8.86
N SER A 12 -4.59 7.60 8.60
CA SER A 12 -3.74 7.83 7.41
C SER A 12 -4.45 7.56 6.07
N SER A 13 -5.57 6.83 6.06
CA SER A 13 -6.20 6.35 4.82
C SER A 13 -7.67 6.77 4.61
N SER A 14 -8.42 7.18 5.65
CA SER A 14 -9.89 7.40 5.51
C SER A 14 -10.42 8.81 5.88
N SER A 15 -9.66 9.62 6.63
CA SER A 15 -10.18 10.89 7.20
C SER A 15 -10.45 12.00 6.14
N ARG A 16 -9.76 11.99 4.99
CA ARG A 16 -9.92 13.04 3.97
C ARG A 16 -11.13 12.83 3.04
N MET A 17 -11.61 11.61 2.86
CA MET A 17 -12.71 11.35 1.92
C MET A 17 -14.10 11.53 2.56
N LYS A 18 -14.31 11.05 3.79
CA LYS A 18 -15.64 11.15 4.44
C LYS A 18 -16.08 12.58 4.77
N LYS A 19 -15.14 13.47 5.15
CA LYS A 19 -15.46 14.89 5.40
C LYS A 19 -15.87 15.64 4.11
N THR A 20 -15.31 15.27 2.97
CA THR A 20 -15.56 15.96 1.69
C THR A 20 -16.92 15.56 1.10
N THR A 21 -17.34 14.30 1.23
CA THR A 21 -18.63 13.82 0.72
C THR A 21 -19.82 14.36 1.53
N ILE A 22 -19.69 14.49 2.85
CA ILE A 22 -20.74 15.07 3.71
C ILE A 22 -20.86 16.60 3.48
N ALA A 23 -19.72 17.30 3.28
CA ALA A 23 -19.73 18.72 2.94
C ALA A 23 -20.26 19.01 1.53
N ALA A 24 -20.06 18.09 0.57
CA ALA A 24 -20.60 18.20 -0.79
C ALA A 24 -22.11 17.95 -0.83
N LEU A 25 -22.64 17.02 -0.01
CA LEU A 25 -24.07 16.70 0.02
C LEU A 25 -24.91 17.74 0.79
N GLN A 26 -24.31 18.52 1.71
CA GLN A 26 -24.99 19.65 2.35
C GLN A 26 -25.06 20.92 1.48
N LYS A 27 -24.28 21.00 0.39
CA LYS A 27 -24.28 22.15 -0.55
C LYS A 27 -25.24 22.03 -1.73
N LEU A 28 -25.96 20.92 -1.88
CA LEU A 28 -26.92 20.71 -2.98
C LEU A 28 -28.39 20.90 -2.60
N GLY A 29 -28.68 21.47 -1.42
CA GLY A 29 -30.04 21.83 -1.00
C GLY A 29 -30.44 23.25 -1.42
N LEU A 30 -30.89 23.46 -2.66
CA LEU A 30 -31.61 24.68 -3.07
C LEU A 30 -32.77 24.38 -4.04
N ARG A 31 -33.96 24.33 -3.43
CA ARG A 31 -35.30 24.84 -3.79
C ARG A 31 -35.80 24.84 -5.26
N ASP A 32 -37.06 24.43 -5.34
CA ASP A 32 -38.01 24.33 -6.44
C ASP A 32 -38.26 25.55 -7.36
N GLN A 33 -38.46 25.21 -8.64
CA GLN A 33 -39.48 25.62 -9.64
C GLN A 33 -39.71 27.10 -10.02
N LYS A 34 -39.55 27.40 -11.34
CA LYS A 34 -40.66 27.64 -12.30
C LYS A 34 -40.20 27.87 -13.77
N ARG A 35 -40.67 26.97 -14.66
CA ARG A 35 -41.33 27.17 -15.99
C ARG A 35 -40.95 28.39 -16.88
N GLN A 36 -40.45 28.18 -18.11
CA GLN A 36 -41.20 28.07 -19.40
C GLN A 36 -40.31 28.04 -20.68
N ARG A 37 -40.54 27.01 -21.51
CA ARG A 37 -40.59 26.89 -23.00
C ARG A 37 -39.78 27.76 -23.98
N ASN A 38 -39.09 27.06 -24.90
CA ASN A 38 -39.06 27.13 -26.40
C ASN A 38 -37.61 27.03 -26.93
N THR A 39 -37.20 25.93 -27.57
CA THR A 39 -37.27 25.60 -29.02
C THR A 39 -36.05 26.09 -29.83
N GLN A 40 -35.47 25.15 -30.60
CA GLN A 40 -34.58 25.29 -31.78
C GLN A 40 -33.05 25.44 -31.60
N GLU A 41 -32.35 24.36 -32.01
CA GLU A 41 -31.06 24.29 -32.73
C GLU A 41 -31.21 24.85 -34.18
N PRO A 42 -30.15 24.98 -35.04
CA PRO A 42 -28.75 24.51 -34.93
C PRO A 42 -27.63 25.45 -35.48
N GLU A 43 -26.39 24.94 -35.47
CA GLU A 43 -25.27 25.14 -36.43
C GLU A 43 -24.45 26.46 -36.52
N HIS A 44 -23.13 26.39 -36.25
CA HIS A 44 -22.04 26.50 -37.24
C HIS A 44 -20.61 26.65 -36.61
N THR A 45 -19.74 25.69 -36.93
CA THR A 45 -18.36 25.75 -37.46
C THR A 45 -17.39 26.94 -37.29
N GLU A 46 -16.15 26.56 -36.91
CA GLU A 46 -14.83 26.82 -37.54
C GLU A 46 -13.91 28.03 -37.22
N ARG A 47 -12.61 27.66 -37.11
CA ARG A 47 -11.33 28.37 -37.41
C ARG A 47 -10.72 29.31 -36.36
N ILE A 48 -9.53 29.04 -35.79
CA ILE A 48 -8.14 28.92 -36.33
C ILE A 48 -7.36 30.27 -36.28
N ASN A 49 -6.23 30.21 -35.54
CA ASN A 49 -4.92 30.87 -35.72
C ASN A 49 -4.54 32.23 -35.07
N ASN A 50 -3.34 32.15 -34.47
CA ASN A 50 -2.16 33.04 -34.54
C ASN A 50 -1.81 33.96 -33.36
N THR A 51 -0.69 33.60 -32.73
CA THR A 51 0.37 34.44 -32.14
C THR A 51 0.85 35.52 -33.14
N PRO A 52 1.42 36.65 -32.67
CA PRO A 52 2.88 36.72 -32.55
C PRO A 52 3.41 37.56 -31.36
N ALA A 53 4.74 37.48 -31.20
CA ALA A 53 5.58 38.02 -30.13
C ALA A 53 5.63 39.56 -30.01
N GLY A 54 6.05 40.03 -28.82
CA GLY A 54 6.43 41.42 -28.54
C GLY A 54 7.25 41.53 -27.24
N THR A 55 8.36 42.25 -27.32
CA THR A 55 9.53 42.25 -26.42
C THR A 55 9.48 43.33 -25.33
N SER A 56 10.18 43.07 -24.22
CA SER A 56 10.99 44.01 -23.41
C SER A 56 10.44 44.82 -22.21
N LEU A 57 11.19 44.66 -21.11
CA LEU A 57 11.70 45.64 -20.13
C LEU A 57 10.92 45.97 -18.83
N SER A 58 11.61 45.59 -17.74
CA SER A 58 11.85 46.32 -16.47
C SER A 58 10.68 46.64 -15.54
N GLY A 59 10.74 46.08 -14.33
CA GLY A 59 9.99 46.53 -13.16
C GLY A 59 10.34 45.70 -11.92
N HIS A 60 11.29 46.19 -11.12
CA HIS A 60 11.52 45.76 -9.75
C HIS A 60 10.24 45.90 -8.94
N TRP A 61 9.79 44.83 -8.26
CA TRP A 61 8.99 44.92 -7.03
C TRP A 61 9.20 43.66 -6.18
N ILE A 62 9.87 43.86 -5.04
CA ILE A 62 9.87 42.97 -3.87
C ILE A 62 8.66 43.40 -3.02
N PRO A 63 7.88 42.46 -2.48
CA PRO A 63 7.24 42.70 -1.19
C PRO A 63 7.60 41.62 -0.16
N GLU A 64 8.47 42.03 0.76
CA GLU A 64 8.25 42.03 2.22
C GLU A 64 7.14 41.13 2.77
N GLU A 65 7.50 39.97 3.34
CA GLU A 65 6.68 39.29 4.34
C GLU A 65 7.30 39.48 5.73
N GLN A 66 6.51 40.13 6.59
CA GLN A 66 6.82 40.51 7.95
C GLN A 66 7.05 39.27 8.83
N ARG A 67 8.25 39.15 9.38
CA ARG A 67 8.48 38.38 10.61
C ARG A 67 7.82 39.10 11.78
N GLN A 68 6.78 38.51 12.36
CA GLN A 68 6.45 38.73 13.76
C GLN A 68 6.84 37.47 14.55
N THR A 69 7.93 37.62 15.30
CA THR A 69 8.32 36.75 16.41
C THR A 69 7.34 36.94 17.56
N SER A 70 6.66 35.86 17.99
CA SER A 70 6.00 35.81 19.30
C SER A 70 6.46 34.55 20.04
N THR A 71 7.17 34.79 21.13
CA THR A 71 7.65 33.84 22.13
C THR A 71 6.51 33.38 23.05
N GLY A 72 6.24 32.06 23.08
CA GLY A 72 5.30 31.35 23.96
C GLY A 72 5.47 29.82 23.78
N PRO A 73 5.18 28.97 24.78
CA PRO A 73 6.09 27.89 25.20
C PRO A 73 6.19 26.70 24.24
N LEU A 74 7.44 26.23 24.10
CA LEU A 74 7.92 25.07 23.36
C LEU A 74 7.16 23.78 23.68
N PHE A 75 6.36 23.23 22.76
CA PHE A 75 6.11 21.78 22.62
C PHE A 75 5.42 21.51 21.27
N PHE A 76 6.13 20.79 20.37
CA PHE A 76 5.74 20.35 19.02
C PHE A 76 5.86 21.36 17.87
N GLN A 77 7.10 21.57 17.41
CA GLN A 77 7.39 21.93 16.03
C GLN A 77 8.02 20.72 15.34
N GLU A 78 7.19 19.76 14.92
CA GLU A 78 7.53 18.68 13.96
C GLU A 78 6.25 17.86 13.69
N SER A 79 5.43 18.29 12.71
CA SER A 79 4.27 17.50 12.25
C SER A 79 4.24 17.28 10.73
N GLN A 80 5.40 17.44 10.09
CA GLN A 80 5.59 17.15 8.65
C GLN A 80 6.41 15.88 8.40
N ASN A 81 6.77 15.11 9.42
CA ASN A 81 7.55 13.89 9.24
C ASN A 81 7.19 12.84 10.31
N ASN A 82 6.10 12.11 10.10
CA ASN A 82 5.79 10.94 10.93
C ASN A 82 6.61 9.75 10.42
N ASP A 83 7.87 9.69 10.86
CA ASP A 83 8.74 8.54 10.69
C ASP A 83 8.40 7.48 11.77
N PHE A 84 7.69 6.42 11.36
CA PHE A 84 7.27 5.33 12.24
C PHE A 84 8.36 4.26 12.44
N THR A 85 9.57 4.44 11.91
CA THR A 85 10.71 3.51 12.08
C THR A 85 11.11 3.29 13.54
N LYS A 86 10.74 4.20 14.46
CA LYS A 86 11.13 4.12 15.88
C LYS A 86 10.02 3.70 16.85
N ALA A 87 8.84 3.29 16.37
CA ALA A 87 7.75 2.88 17.25
C ALA A 87 7.97 1.44 17.79
N ASN A 88 8.33 1.30 19.07
CA ASN A 88 8.44 -0.01 19.72
C ASN A 88 7.04 -0.62 19.97
N ILE A 89 6.70 -1.67 19.21
CA ILE A 89 5.45 -2.41 19.40
C ILE A 89 5.72 -3.56 20.39
N THR A 90 4.87 -3.75 21.39
CA THR A 90 4.97 -4.86 22.37
C THR A 90 3.75 -5.77 22.26
N ASN A 91 3.98 -7.08 22.42
CA ASN A 91 2.89 -8.07 22.42
C ASN A 91 2.25 -8.21 23.82
N VAL A 92 1.17 -8.98 23.90
CA VAL A 92 0.32 -9.14 25.10
C VAL A 92 1.03 -9.88 26.25
N ALA A 93 2.20 -10.47 26.02
CA ALA A 93 3.03 -11.10 27.06
C ALA A 93 4.11 -10.16 27.63
N GLY A 94 4.16 -8.89 27.20
CA GLY A 94 5.22 -7.96 27.60
C GLY A 94 6.53 -8.17 26.84
N ASN A 95 6.57 -9.06 25.84
CA ASN A 95 7.72 -9.23 24.99
C ASN A 95 7.73 -8.09 23.95
N ILE A 96 8.87 -7.41 23.85
CA ILE A 96 9.14 -6.44 22.78
C ILE A 96 8.99 -7.22 21.46
N ILE A 97 8.04 -6.81 20.61
CA ILE A 97 8.15 -7.14 19.19
C ILE A 97 9.34 -6.31 18.77
N GLN A 98 10.50 -6.94 18.65
CA GLN A 98 11.61 -6.27 17.99
C GLN A 98 11.13 -6.00 16.57
N ASN A 99 10.72 -4.75 16.34
CA ASN A 99 11.04 -4.14 15.07
C ASN A 99 12.53 -4.44 14.90
N TYR A 100 12.87 -5.22 13.89
CA TYR A 100 14.25 -5.36 13.43
C TYR A 100 14.69 -4.03 12.80
N HIS A 101 14.54 -2.91 13.53
CA HIS A 101 15.39 -1.77 13.30
C HIS A 101 16.73 -2.09 13.92
N SER A 102 17.56 -2.66 13.05
CA SER A 102 18.95 -2.25 12.88
C SER A 102 19.52 -1.52 14.09
N GLN A 103 20.04 -2.31 15.04
CA GLN A 103 21.25 -1.87 15.72
C GLN A 103 22.24 -1.51 14.61
N SER A 104 22.46 -0.21 14.48
CA SER A 104 23.53 0.41 13.70
C SER A 104 24.85 -0.14 14.23
N SER A 105 25.28 -1.26 13.67
CA SER A 105 26.67 -1.67 13.63
C SER A 105 27.12 -1.49 12.18
N SER A 106 27.97 -0.50 11.97
CA SER A 106 28.63 -0.15 10.70
C SER A 106 29.61 -1.22 10.24
N LEU A 107 29.11 -2.43 10.03
CA LEU A 107 29.76 -3.52 9.30
C LEU A 107 28.70 -3.96 8.29
N GLY A 108 28.97 -3.83 6.99
CA GLY A 108 28.01 -4.14 5.93
C GLY A 108 27.38 -5.52 6.17
N LYS A 109 26.14 -5.54 6.65
CA LYS A 109 25.42 -6.79 6.88
C LYS A 109 25.08 -7.35 5.51
N GLU A 110 25.81 -8.38 5.12
CA GLU A 110 25.55 -9.13 3.91
C GLU A 110 24.16 -9.76 4.02
N ILE A 111 23.25 -9.42 3.11
CA ILE A 111 21.88 -9.94 3.13
C ILE A 111 21.92 -11.40 2.66
N THR A 112 21.61 -12.32 3.57
CA THR A 112 21.63 -13.76 3.30
C THR A 112 20.25 -14.29 2.89
N ALA A 113 20.23 -15.46 2.24
CA ALA A 113 18.98 -16.15 1.90
C ALA A 113 18.14 -16.49 3.15
N ASP A 114 18.78 -16.78 4.29
CA ASP A 114 18.08 -17.08 5.55
C ASP A 114 17.38 -15.86 6.14
N MET A 115 17.98 -14.67 6.02
CA MET A 115 17.34 -13.41 6.40
C MET A 115 16.10 -13.15 5.56
N ILE A 116 16.20 -13.35 4.24
CA ILE A 116 15.07 -13.19 3.31
C ILE A 116 13.97 -14.21 3.61
N SER A 117 14.33 -15.48 3.83
CA SER A 117 13.39 -16.54 4.19
C SER A 117 12.65 -16.22 5.49
N SER A 118 13.37 -15.76 6.52
CA SER A 118 12.79 -15.37 7.81
C SER A 118 11.87 -14.16 7.72
N ALA A 119 12.15 -13.23 6.80
CA ALA A 119 11.33 -12.05 6.56
C ALA A 119 10.15 -12.32 5.62
N THR A 120 10.15 -13.44 4.89
CA THR A 120 9.07 -13.79 3.96
C THR A 120 7.83 -14.23 4.73
N PRO A 121 6.68 -13.54 4.56
CA PRO A 121 5.46 -13.89 5.28
C PRO A 121 4.90 -15.24 4.80
N ALA A 122 4.34 -16.01 5.74
CA ALA A 122 3.62 -17.24 5.42
C ALA A 122 2.30 -16.95 4.68
N LEU A 123 1.86 -17.90 3.84
CA LEU A 123 0.57 -17.83 3.16
C LEU A 123 -0.57 -17.68 4.21
N PRO A 124 -1.37 -16.60 4.15
CA PRO A 124 -2.43 -16.38 5.13
C PRO A 124 -3.53 -17.44 5.02
N LEU A 125 -3.86 -18.09 6.14
CA LEU A 125 -4.92 -19.11 6.20
C LEU A 125 -6.33 -18.55 6.00
N VAL A 126 -6.55 -17.29 6.40
CA VAL A 126 -7.83 -16.59 6.20
C VAL A 126 -7.63 -15.59 5.08
N PHE A 127 -8.27 -15.87 3.95
CA PHE A 127 -8.31 -15.04 2.75
C PHE A 127 -9.72 -15.13 2.17
N LYS A 128 -10.39 -13.98 2.03
CA LYS A 128 -11.82 -13.92 1.69
C LYS A 128 -12.09 -12.78 0.70
N GLY A 129 -12.99 -13.03 -0.25
CA GLY A 129 -13.55 -12.01 -1.15
C GLY A 129 -12.57 -11.42 -2.15
N LYS A 130 -11.46 -12.11 -2.43
CA LYS A 130 -10.43 -11.68 -3.38
C LYS A 130 -10.04 -12.78 -4.36
N ASP A 131 -10.86 -13.83 -4.46
CA ASP A 131 -10.62 -14.99 -5.32
C ASP A 131 -10.56 -14.57 -6.81
N ASP A 132 -11.49 -13.71 -7.25
CA ASP A 132 -11.47 -13.16 -8.61
C ASP A 132 -10.19 -12.37 -8.93
N LEU A 133 -9.58 -11.70 -7.94
CA LEU A 133 -8.31 -10.98 -8.13
C LEU A 133 -7.13 -11.96 -8.19
N VAL A 134 -7.22 -13.09 -7.48
CA VAL A 134 -6.23 -14.17 -7.61
C VAL A 134 -6.28 -14.69 -9.03
N ASP A 135 -7.46 -15.06 -9.53
CA ASP A 135 -7.64 -15.58 -10.88
C ASP A 135 -7.13 -14.61 -11.95
N GLN A 136 -7.44 -13.32 -11.82
CA GLN A 136 -6.90 -12.28 -12.71
C GLN A 136 -5.37 -12.18 -12.65
N GLY A 137 -4.78 -12.21 -11.46
CA GLY A 137 -3.33 -12.17 -11.30
C GLY A 137 -2.63 -13.39 -11.89
N VAL A 138 -3.22 -14.57 -11.71
CA VAL A 138 -2.75 -15.83 -12.29
C VAL A 138 -2.82 -15.78 -13.81
N ASP A 139 -3.95 -15.36 -14.37
CA ASP A 139 -4.14 -15.21 -15.81
C ASP A 139 -3.11 -14.25 -16.43
N ILE A 140 -2.85 -13.10 -15.79
CA ILE A 140 -1.82 -12.16 -16.23
C ILE A 140 -0.44 -12.81 -16.24
N LEU A 141 -0.02 -13.46 -15.14
CA LEU A 141 1.33 -14.04 -15.05
C LEU A 141 1.50 -15.26 -15.95
N CYS A 142 0.44 -16.02 -16.22
CA CYS A 142 0.51 -17.22 -17.04
C CYS A 142 0.46 -16.91 -18.54
N ARG A 143 -0.18 -15.80 -18.96
CA ARG A 143 -0.18 -15.34 -20.36
C ARG A 143 1.21 -14.91 -20.83
N GLN A 144 1.65 -15.42 -21.98
CA GLN A 144 3.02 -15.20 -22.47
C GLN A 144 3.34 -13.73 -22.80
N ALA A 145 2.33 -12.94 -23.21
CA ALA A 145 2.49 -11.53 -23.55
C ALA A 145 2.57 -10.60 -22.33
N LEU A 146 2.18 -11.06 -21.14
CA LEU A 146 2.08 -10.24 -19.94
C LEU A 146 3.07 -10.75 -18.89
N ARG A 147 4.05 -9.92 -18.52
CA ARG A 147 5.14 -10.30 -17.61
C ARG A 147 5.21 -9.44 -16.36
N PHE A 148 4.52 -8.31 -16.31
CA PHE A 148 4.66 -7.30 -15.26
C PHE A 148 3.31 -7.04 -14.60
N LEU A 149 3.17 -7.54 -13.37
CA LEU A 149 1.96 -7.43 -12.56
C LEU A 149 2.21 -6.49 -11.38
N ALA A 150 1.34 -5.50 -11.21
CA ALA A 150 1.38 -4.58 -10.06
C ALA A 150 0.13 -4.78 -9.18
N ILE A 151 0.36 -5.00 -7.89
CA ILE A 151 -0.68 -5.00 -6.87
C ILE A 151 -0.52 -3.70 -6.10
N LEU A 152 -1.38 -2.74 -6.39
CA LEU A 152 -1.31 -1.38 -5.88
C LEU A 152 -2.42 -1.11 -4.86
N GLY A 153 -2.28 -0.04 -4.10
CA GLY A 153 -3.33 0.45 -3.19
C GLY A 153 -2.84 0.82 -1.79
N ALA A 154 -3.78 1.25 -0.96
CA ALA A 154 -3.52 1.74 0.39
C ALA A 154 -2.94 0.67 1.34
N GLY A 155 -2.45 1.13 2.50
CA GLY A 155 -1.98 0.24 3.57
C GLY A 155 -3.13 -0.63 4.10
N GLY A 156 -2.83 -1.89 4.45
CA GLY A 156 -3.81 -2.79 5.07
C GLY A 156 -4.85 -3.42 4.12
N MET A 157 -4.78 -3.14 2.81
CA MET A 157 -5.69 -3.71 1.81
C MET A 157 -5.41 -5.18 1.46
N GLY A 158 -4.34 -5.79 1.99
CA GLY A 158 -4.01 -7.20 1.77
C GLY A 158 -3.24 -7.48 0.46
N LYS A 159 -2.44 -6.52 -0.02
CA LYS A 159 -1.62 -6.67 -1.24
C LYS A 159 -0.65 -7.86 -1.17
N THR A 160 0.11 -7.95 -0.09
CA THR A 160 1.02 -9.09 0.20
C THR A 160 0.27 -10.41 0.25
N SER A 161 -0.88 -10.46 0.95
CA SER A 161 -1.73 -11.66 1.02
C SER A 161 -2.20 -12.11 -0.35
N LEU A 162 -2.60 -11.16 -1.21
CA LEU A 162 -3.02 -11.43 -2.58
C LEU A 162 -1.85 -11.95 -3.45
N ALA A 163 -0.68 -11.33 -3.35
CA ALA A 163 0.53 -11.81 -4.04
C ALA A 163 0.86 -13.26 -3.66
N LEU A 164 0.82 -13.58 -2.37
CA LEU A 164 1.08 -14.93 -1.87
C LEU A 164 0.07 -15.96 -2.42
N HIS A 165 -1.21 -15.62 -2.48
CA HIS A 165 -2.23 -16.52 -3.05
C HIS A 165 -2.06 -16.72 -4.56
N ILE A 166 -1.69 -15.67 -5.30
CA ILE A 166 -1.40 -15.76 -6.74
C ILE A 166 -0.23 -16.71 -6.99
N ILE A 167 0.89 -16.53 -6.28
CA ILE A 167 2.09 -17.34 -6.52
C ILE A 167 1.99 -18.79 -6.03
N ASN A 168 1.08 -19.07 -5.10
CA ASN A 168 0.78 -20.43 -4.64
C ASN A 168 -0.31 -21.12 -5.48
N SER A 169 -0.83 -20.49 -6.53
CA SER A 169 -1.76 -21.13 -7.44
C SER A 169 -1.07 -22.21 -8.29
N THR A 170 -1.80 -23.28 -8.59
CA THR A 170 -1.26 -24.41 -9.36
C THR A 170 -0.72 -23.99 -10.73
N ALA A 171 -1.37 -23.05 -11.42
CA ALA A 171 -0.93 -22.60 -12.74
C ALA A 171 0.40 -21.81 -12.68
N VAL A 172 0.57 -20.96 -11.66
CA VAL A 172 1.83 -20.23 -11.45
C VAL A 172 2.95 -21.19 -11.03
N GLU A 173 2.64 -22.16 -10.15
CA GLU A 173 3.59 -23.20 -9.77
C GLU A 173 4.02 -24.06 -10.97
N GLN A 174 3.10 -24.44 -11.87
CA GLN A 174 3.44 -25.19 -13.09
C GLN A 174 4.36 -24.41 -14.04
N LYS A 175 4.16 -23.09 -14.16
CA LYS A 175 4.96 -22.24 -15.07
C LYS A 175 6.35 -21.93 -14.51
N PHE A 176 6.42 -21.45 -13.27
CA PHE A 176 7.66 -20.94 -12.69
C PHE A 176 8.35 -21.97 -11.78
N GLY A 177 7.58 -22.83 -11.10
CA GLY A 177 8.10 -23.83 -10.16
C GLY A 177 9.00 -23.19 -9.10
N GLN A 178 10.17 -23.78 -8.88
CA GLN A 178 11.17 -23.28 -7.92
C GLN A 178 11.86 -21.97 -8.36
N ARG A 179 11.56 -21.44 -9.56
CA ARG A 179 12.10 -20.18 -10.09
C ARG A 179 11.23 -18.97 -9.73
N CYS A 180 10.51 -19.08 -8.61
CA CYS A 180 9.66 -18.06 -8.05
C CYS A 180 10.37 -17.50 -6.81
N HIS A 181 10.87 -16.26 -6.89
CA HIS A 181 11.72 -15.66 -5.86
C HIS A 181 11.01 -14.49 -5.18
N PHE A 182 10.67 -14.66 -3.91
CA PHE A 182 10.00 -13.64 -3.10
C PHE A 182 11.01 -12.79 -2.32
N LEU A 183 10.95 -11.47 -2.50
CA LEU A 183 11.79 -10.51 -1.81
C LEU A 183 10.90 -9.57 -0.96
N PRO A 184 10.94 -9.66 0.38
CA PRO A 184 10.32 -8.68 1.26
C PRO A 184 11.17 -7.41 1.26
N CYS A 185 10.77 -6.39 0.49
CA CYS A 185 11.61 -5.24 0.18
C CYS A 185 11.90 -4.31 1.36
N ASP A 186 11.20 -4.48 2.49
CA ASP A 186 11.39 -3.69 3.71
C ASP A 186 12.80 -3.81 4.33
N ILE A 187 13.52 -4.88 4.03
CA ILE A 187 14.89 -5.10 4.54
C ILE A 187 15.98 -4.55 3.59
N PHE A 188 15.60 -3.91 2.48
CA PHE A 188 16.53 -3.44 1.44
C PHE A 188 16.50 -1.92 1.32
N GLU A 189 17.63 -1.29 1.59
CA GLU A 189 17.71 0.18 1.65
C GLU A 189 18.06 0.83 0.29
N ASN A 190 18.68 0.08 -0.63
CA ASN A 190 19.17 0.59 -1.92
C ASN A 190 19.33 -0.52 -2.98
N ALA A 191 19.73 -0.13 -4.20
CA ALA A 191 19.86 -1.03 -5.34
C ALA A 191 20.97 -2.08 -5.16
N GLU A 192 22.04 -1.76 -4.43
CA GLU A 192 23.10 -2.73 -4.16
C GLU A 192 22.59 -3.83 -3.22
N ALA A 193 21.93 -3.46 -2.13
CA ALA A 193 21.31 -4.38 -1.19
C ALA A 193 20.30 -5.30 -1.91
N LEU A 194 19.44 -4.72 -2.77
CA LEU A 194 18.47 -5.50 -3.54
C LEU A 194 19.15 -6.47 -4.53
N THR A 195 20.22 -6.02 -5.20
CA THR A 195 21.04 -6.87 -6.09
C THR A 195 21.65 -8.04 -5.32
N GLN A 196 22.21 -7.77 -4.13
CA GLN A 196 22.76 -8.82 -3.25
C GLN A 196 21.67 -9.82 -2.83
N GLY A 197 20.49 -9.33 -2.44
CA GLY A 197 19.36 -10.19 -2.07
C GLY A 197 18.92 -11.12 -3.19
N LEU A 198 18.86 -10.61 -4.43
CA LEU A 198 18.55 -11.40 -5.63
C LEU A 198 19.59 -12.50 -5.87
N ILE A 199 20.88 -12.17 -5.78
CA ILE A 199 21.97 -13.15 -5.92
C ILE A 199 21.86 -14.22 -4.83
N SER A 200 21.64 -13.82 -3.58
CA SER A 200 21.51 -14.72 -2.43
C SER A 200 20.33 -15.69 -2.59
N ILE A 201 19.12 -15.20 -2.91
CA ILE A 201 17.93 -16.06 -3.03
C ILE A 201 17.97 -16.96 -4.27
N MET A 202 18.58 -16.49 -5.36
CA MET A 202 18.79 -17.27 -6.58
C MET A 202 20.00 -18.22 -6.49
N LYS A 203 20.76 -18.17 -5.37
CA LYS A 203 21.96 -18.98 -5.13
C LYS A 203 23.01 -18.82 -6.24
N ILE A 204 23.19 -17.60 -6.73
CA ILE A 204 24.15 -17.30 -7.79
C ILE A 204 25.56 -17.22 -7.20
N ILE A 205 26.49 -17.98 -7.77
CA ILE A 205 27.89 -18.00 -7.33
C ILE A 205 28.62 -16.80 -7.96
N ILE A 206 29.26 -15.98 -7.13
CA ILE A 206 30.10 -14.86 -7.56
C ILE A 206 31.56 -15.29 -7.47
N GLN A 207 32.31 -15.15 -8.57
CA GLN A 207 33.76 -15.38 -8.56
C GLN A 207 34.50 -14.11 -8.12
N GLU A 208 35.71 -14.28 -7.57
CA GLU A 208 36.60 -13.17 -7.25
C GLU A 208 36.81 -12.30 -8.51
N ASN A 209 36.58 -10.99 -8.39
CA ASN A 209 36.63 -9.96 -9.45
C ASN A 209 35.37 -9.77 -10.31
N GLN A 210 34.27 -10.48 -10.09
CA GLN A 210 33.03 -10.24 -10.83
C GLN A 210 32.15 -9.16 -10.17
N GLY A 211 31.60 -8.26 -10.98
CA GLY A 211 30.62 -7.27 -10.51
C GLY A 211 29.26 -7.92 -10.20
N LYS A 212 28.69 -7.64 -9.02
CA LYS A 212 27.39 -8.20 -8.58
C LYS A 212 26.27 -8.01 -9.61
N GLN A 213 26.12 -6.78 -10.14
CA GLN A 213 25.09 -6.50 -11.15
C GLN A 213 25.32 -7.26 -12.45
N GLU A 214 26.58 -7.35 -12.91
CA GLU A 214 26.92 -8.08 -14.13
C GLU A 214 26.55 -9.56 -14.00
N VAL A 215 26.93 -10.19 -12.89
CA VAL A 215 26.63 -11.60 -12.60
C VAL A 215 25.12 -11.85 -12.54
N LEU A 216 24.37 -10.98 -11.86
CA LEU A 216 22.91 -11.08 -11.79
C LEU A 216 22.29 -11.00 -13.20
N PHE A 217 22.64 -9.99 -13.99
CA PHE A 217 22.03 -9.81 -15.31
C PHE A 217 22.47 -10.88 -16.31
N ASN A 218 23.70 -11.38 -16.23
CA ASN A 218 24.13 -12.52 -17.04
C ASN A 218 23.32 -13.77 -16.70
N HIS A 219 23.04 -14.02 -15.42
CA HIS A 219 22.17 -15.12 -15.00
C HIS A 219 20.73 -14.95 -15.53
N LEU A 220 20.13 -13.77 -15.36
CA LEU A 220 18.77 -13.48 -15.81
C LEU A 220 18.62 -13.56 -17.34
N LYS A 221 19.65 -13.20 -18.11
CA LYS A 221 19.65 -13.30 -19.58
C LYS A 221 19.90 -14.72 -20.07
N ALA A 222 20.68 -15.51 -19.34
CA ALA A 222 21.01 -16.88 -19.73
C ALA A 222 19.90 -17.90 -19.40
N THR A 223 18.92 -17.53 -18.58
CA THR A 223 17.84 -18.44 -18.18
C THR A 223 17.04 -18.95 -19.39
N GLN A 224 16.87 -20.27 -19.47
CA GLN A 224 16.10 -20.93 -20.52
C GLN A 224 14.63 -21.13 -20.15
N HIS A 225 14.26 -20.77 -18.92
CA HIS A 225 12.94 -20.99 -18.36
C HIS A 225 12.38 -19.71 -17.75
N ASP A 226 11.06 -19.64 -17.68
CA ASP A 226 10.35 -18.52 -17.08
C ASP A 226 10.69 -18.42 -15.58
N LEU A 227 11.03 -17.20 -15.16
CA LEU A 227 11.44 -16.83 -13.81
C LEU A 227 10.51 -15.72 -13.32
N LEU A 228 10.03 -15.84 -12.08
CA LEU A 228 9.18 -14.83 -11.44
C LEU A 228 9.91 -14.22 -10.24
N ILE A 229 10.01 -12.89 -10.23
CA ILE A 229 10.54 -12.12 -9.10
C ILE A 229 9.38 -11.36 -8.45
N ILE A 230 9.22 -11.50 -7.15
CA ILE A 230 8.21 -10.79 -6.37
C ILE A 230 8.89 -9.76 -5.49
N PHE A 231 8.59 -8.49 -5.72
CA PHE A 231 9.01 -7.37 -4.88
C PHE A 231 7.84 -6.96 -3.99
N ASP A 232 7.86 -7.37 -2.71
CA ASP A 232 6.80 -7.05 -1.75
C ASP A 232 7.16 -5.80 -0.93
N ASN A 233 6.21 -4.89 -0.72
CA ASN A 233 6.42 -3.58 -0.08
C ASN A 233 7.55 -2.76 -0.74
N PHE A 234 7.54 -2.70 -2.08
CA PHE A 234 8.59 -2.04 -2.84
C PHE A 234 8.67 -0.52 -2.62
N GLU A 235 7.68 0.10 -1.96
CA GLU A 235 7.74 1.52 -1.60
C GLU A 235 8.99 1.88 -0.78
N THR A 236 9.52 0.94 0.02
CA THR A 236 10.67 1.18 0.92
C THR A 236 11.92 1.56 0.12
N PRO A 237 12.46 0.70 -0.78
CA PRO A 237 13.57 1.09 -1.64
C PRO A 237 13.17 2.12 -2.72
N TRP A 238 11.93 2.11 -3.19
CA TRP A 238 11.48 3.01 -4.27
C TRP A 238 11.42 4.49 -3.87
N ASN A 239 11.03 4.77 -2.63
CA ASN A 239 10.90 6.14 -2.12
C ASN A 239 12.20 6.68 -1.52
N ASN A 240 13.27 5.88 -1.48
CA ASN A 240 14.58 6.40 -1.09
C ASN A 240 15.15 7.30 -2.20
N HIS A 241 15.04 8.61 -2.01
CA HIS A 241 15.48 9.61 -2.98
C HIS A 241 16.95 9.48 -3.39
N SER A 242 17.82 9.02 -2.49
CA SER A 242 19.26 8.88 -2.77
C SER A 242 19.57 7.74 -3.76
N SER A 243 18.71 6.73 -3.85
CA SER A 243 18.93 5.52 -4.65
C SER A 243 17.84 5.25 -5.69
N ARG A 244 16.83 6.13 -5.80
CA ARG A 244 15.66 5.94 -6.67
C ARG A 244 16.02 5.72 -8.14
N THR A 245 17.02 6.43 -8.66
CA THR A 245 17.47 6.27 -10.05
C THR A 245 18.09 4.89 -10.26
N ASP A 246 18.90 4.42 -9.32
CA ASP A 246 19.56 3.11 -9.42
C ASP A 246 18.55 1.97 -9.25
N ILE A 247 17.58 2.12 -8.35
CA ILE A 247 16.46 1.18 -8.19
C ILE A 247 15.63 1.11 -9.47
N ARG A 248 15.28 2.27 -10.05
CA ARG A 248 14.58 2.33 -11.34
C ARG A 248 15.34 1.58 -12.42
N ASN A 249 16.61 1.93 -12.61
CA ASN A 249 17.47 1.31 -13.62
C ASN A 249 17.59 -0.21 -13.42
N LEU A 250 17.67 -0.67 -12.18
CA LEU A 250 17.73 -2.09 -11.83
C LEU A 250 16.45 -2.82 -12.27
N VAL A 251 15.27 -2.31 -11.91
CA VAL A 251 13.98 -2.95 -12.26
C VAL A 251 13.72 -2.90 -13.78
N GLU A 252 14.01 -1.79 -14.45
CA GLU A 252 13.84 -1.66 -15.90
C GLU A 252 14.78 -2.58 -16.68
N LYS A 253 16.03 -2.74 -16.24
CA LYS A 253 16.95 -3.74 -16.84
C LYS A 253 16.46 -5.18 -16.63
N MET A 254 15.84 -5.49 -15.49
CA MET A 254 15.21 -6.80 -15.26
C MET A 254 14.00 -7.02 -16.17
N ALA A 255 13.18 -5.98 -16.40
CA ALA A 255 12.07 -6.05 -17.35
C ALA A 255 12.53 -6.30 -18.80
N GLY A 256 13.74 -5.84 -19.15
CA GLY A 256 14.38 -6.13 -20.43
C GLY A 256 14.77 -7.60 -20.64
N CYS A 257 14.74 -8.46 -19.62
CA CYS A 257 15.08 -9.88 -19.74
C CYS A 257 13.83 -10.68 -20.17
N GLU A 258 13.88 -11.35 -21.32
CA GLU A 258 12.70 -11.94 -21.98
C GLU A 258 11.91 -12.93 -21.12
N ARG A 259 12.62 -13.77 -20.35
CA ARG A 259 12.03 -14.83 -19.51
C ARG A 259 11.75 -14.38 -18.08
N VAL A 260 11.99 -13.12 -17.74
CA VAL A 260 11.72 -12.57 -16.41
C VAL A 260 10.32 -11.98 -16.39
N SER A 261 9.54 -12.43 -15.41
CA SER A 261 8.28 -11.82 -14.99
C SER A 261 8.48 -11.19 -13.61
N ILE A 262 7.77 -10.09 -13.36
CA ILE A 262 7.87 -9.34 -12.11
C ILE A 262 6.47 -9.13 -11.55
N LEU A 263 6.27 -9.49 -10.29
CA LEU A 263 5.14 -9.05 -9.47
C LEU A 263 5.66 -8.00 -8.49
N VAL A 264 4.98 -6.86 -8.38
CA VAL A 264 5.28 -5.86 -7.36
C VAL A 264 4.06 -5.61 -6.49
N THR A 265 4.26 -5.56 -5.18
CA THR A 265 3.29 -4.95 -4.25
C THR A 265 3.86 -3.62 -3.79
N MET A 266 3.06 -2.55 -3.88
CA MET A 266 3.48 -1.25 -3.38
C MET A 266 2.30 -0.32 -3.07
N ARG A 267 2.59 0.74 -2.31
CA ARG A 267 1.67 1.87 -2.15
C ARG A 267 1.77 2.84 -3.31
N GLY A 268 0.66 3.53 -3.58
CA GLY A 268 0.56 4.57 -4.60
C GLY A 268 -0.18 4.10 -5.85
N PRO A 269 -0.40 5.02 -6.80
CA PRO A 269 -1.26 4.78 -7.97
C PRO A 269 -0.53 4.15 -9.17
N HIS A 270 0.80 4.07 -9.14
CA HIS A 270 1.61 3.64 -10.28
C HIS A 270 2.70 2.65 -9.85
N GLY A 271 2.99 1.68 -10.72
CA GLY A 271 4.13 0.78 -10.56
C GLY A 271 5.48 1.51 -10.71
N PRO A 272 6.60 0.85 -10.35
CA PRO A 272 7.92 1.43 -10.45
C PRO A 272 8.44 1.45 -11.89
N GLY A 273 9.17 2.52 -12.22
CA GLY A 273 9.83 2.70 -13.52
C GLY A 273 8.88 2.92 -14.68
N ASP A 274 9.45 3.03 -15.87
CA ASP A 274 8.72 3.14 -17.14
C ASP A 274 8.45 1.74 -17.71
N ILE A 275 7.65 0.96 -17.00
CA ILE A 275 7.27 -0.41 -17.37
C ILE A 275 5.76 -0.45 -17.57
N SER A 276 5.30 -1.15 -18.61
CA SER A 276 3.88 -1.37 -18.90
C SER A 276 3.25 -2.37 -17.92
N TRP A 277 3.09 -1.97 -16.66
CA TRP A 277 2.47 -2.77 -15.60
C TRP A 277 0.99 -3.04 -15.90
N LYS A 278 0.56 -4.28 -15.67
CA LYS A 278 -0.84 -4.62 -15.49
C LYS A 278 -1.19 -4.53 -14.01
N ALA A 279 -1.96 -3.52 -13.64
CA ALA A 279 -2.41 -3.34 -12.26
C ALA A 279 -3.66 -4.17 -11.98
N LEU A 280 -3.73 -4.79 -10.80
CA LEU A 280 -4.97 -5.39 -10.29
C LEU A 280 -5.85 -4.35 -9.60
N GLY A 281 -7.16 -4.52 -9.76
CA GLY A 281 -8.16 -3.60 -9.22
C GLY A 281 -8.45 -2.44 -10.17
N ASP A 282 -8.80 -1.30 -9.60
CA ASP A 282 -9.13 -0.08 -10.35
C ASP A 282 -7.98 0.95 -10.26
N GLU A 283 -8.25 2.19 -10.69
CA GLU A 283 -7.27 3.29 -10.68
C GLU A 283 -6.74 3.63 -9.27
N SER A 284 -7.46 3.24 -8.21
CA SER A 284 -7.07 3.42 -6.81
C SER A 284 -6.34 2.21 -6.22
N GLY A 285 -6.21 1.13 -6.99
CA GLY A 285 -5.58 -0.13 -6.61
C GLY A 285 -6.59 -1.22 -6.26
N ILE A 286 -6.18 -2.18 -5.44
CA ILE A 286 -7.07 -3.28 -5.06
C ILE A 286 -8.21 -2.78 -4.15
N PRO A 287 -9.45 -3.25 -4.38
CA PRO A 287 -10.60 -2.80 -3.62
C PRO A 287 -10.58 -3.28 -2.18
N GLN A 288 -11.40 -2.62 -1.37
CA GLN A 288 -11.86 -3.11 -0.06
C GLN A 288 -12.66 -4.41 -0.23
N LEU A 289 -12.96 -5.08 0.89
CA LEU A 289 -13.84 -6.25 0.84
C LEU A 289 -15.29 -5.84 0.58
N SER A 290 -16.04 -6.71 -0.10
CA SER A 290 -17.50 -6.58 -0.10
C SER A 290 -18.05 -6.77 1.31
N PRO A 291 -19.24 -6.24 1.63
CA PRO A 291 -19.84 -6.42 2.95
C PRO A 291 -19.92 -7.88 3.39
N ALA A 292 -20.38 -8.77 2.49
CA ALA A 292 -20.45 -10.20 2.76
C ALA A 292 -19.06 -10.82 3.06
N ALA A 293 -18.05 -10.50 2.24
CA ALA A 293 -16.69 -11.00 2.45
C ALA A 293 -16.04 -10.45 3.72
N ALA A 294 -16.35 -9.21 4.11
CA ALA A 294 -15.87 -8.61 5.34
C ALA A 294 -16.44 -9.33 6.57
N ASP A 295 -17.74 -9.62 6.57
CA ASP A 295 -18.41 -10.36 7.65
C ASP A 295 -17.84 -11.79 7.76
N GLU A 296 -17.66 -12.48 6.63
CA GLU A 296 -17.01 -13.81 6.60
C GLU A 296 -15.58 -13.77 7.11
N ALA A 297 -14.78 -12.78 6.70
CA ALA A 297 -13.41 -12.61 7.17
C ALA A 297 -13.38 -12.35 8.67
N PHE A 298 -14.25 -11.48 9.17
CA PHE A 298 -14.35 -11.19 10.61
C PHE A 298 -14.66 -12.45 11.40
N LYS A 299 -15.69 -13.22 11.01
CA LYS A 299 -16.07 -14.48 11.66
C LYS A 299 -14.93 -15.49 11.63
N ALA A 300 -14.26 -15.65 10.48
CA ALA A 300 -13.10 -16.54 10.34
C ALA A 300 -11.93 -16.12 11.25
N PHE A 301 -11.66 -14.82 11.38
CA PHE A 301 -10.64 -14.32 12.29
C PHE A 301 -11.07 -14.37 13.76
N ALA A 302 -12.33 -14.14 14.10
CA ALA A 302 -12.79 -14.13 15.49
C ALA A 302 -12.90 -15.55 16.06
N GLY A 303 -13.16 -16.55 15.21
CA GLY A 303 -13.32 -17.94 15.61
C GLY A 303 -14.67 -18.22 16.27
N PRO A 304 -14.88 -19.44 16.80
CA PRO A 304 -16.21 -19.96 17.16
C PRO A 304 -16.85 -19.31 18.39
N LYS A 305 -16.11 -18.47 19.13
CA LYS A 305 -16.63 -17.77 20.32
C LYS A 305 -17.61 -16.66 20.00
N VAL A 306 -17.60 -16.16 18.76
CA VAL A 306 -18.62 -15.22 18.30
C VAL A 306 -19.82 -16.07 17.88
N GLU A 307 -20.73 -16.31 18.82
CA GLU A 307 -21.96 -17.05 18.57
C GLU A 307 -22.76 -16.35 17.47
N SER A 308 -23.11 -17.09 16.42
CA SER A 308 -23.92 -16.60 15.32
C SER A 308 -25.38 -16.49 15.74
N SER A 309 -25.77 -15.31 16.21
CA SER A 309 -27.16 -14.89 16.39
C SER A 309 -27.50 -13.73 15.46
N GLU A 310 -28.78 -13.53 15.11
CA GLU A 310 -29.22 -12.42 14.26
C GLU A 310 -28.79 -11.05 14.82
N SER A 311 -28.78 -10.89 16.15
CA SER A 311 -28.30 -9.67 16.80
C SER A 311 -26.79 -9.49 16.65
N SER A 312 -26.01 -10.57 16.73
CA SER A 312 -24.57 -10.53 16.51
C SER A 312 -24.22 -10.19 15.06
N ASP A 313 -24.98 -10.70 14.10
CA ASP A 313 -24.74 -10.46 12.67
C ASP A 313 -24.96 -8.99 12.32
N SER A 314 -26.04 -8.37 12.82
CA SER A 314 -26.27 -6.94 12.64
C SER A 314 -25.15 -6.08 13.25
N LEU A 315 -24.61 -6.46 14.42
CA LEU A 315 -23.50 -5.76 15.06
C LEU A 315 -22.20 -5.91 14.27
N ILE A 316 -21.93 -7.11 13.73
CA ILE A 316 -20.76 -7.36 12.88
C ILE A 316 -20.85 -6.52 11.62
N SER A 317 -21.97 -6.53 10.89
CA SER A 317 -22.12 -5.76 9.67
C SER A 317 -21.99 -4.25 9.93
N GLN A 318 -22.53 -3.75 11.05
CA GLN A 318 -22.32 -2.36 11.46
C GLN A 318 -20.85 -2.06 11.72
N LEU A 319 -20.14 -2.92 12.47
CA LEU A 319 -18.72 -2.76 12.72
C LEU A 319 -17.90 -2.80 11.42
N MET A 320 -18.24 -3.67 10.46
CA MET A 320 -17.51 -3.77 9.19
C MET A 320 -17.65 -2.48 8.36
N TYR A 321 -18.84 -1.89 8.35
CA TYR A 321 -19.07 -0.58 7.75
C TYR A 321 -18.21 0.52 8.39
N GLU A 322 -18.13 0.54 9.72
CA GLU A 322 -17.30 1.49 10.47
C GLU A 322 -15.80 1.31 10.23
N LEU A 323 -15.36 0.07 9.94
CA LEU A 323 -13.97 -0.27 9.61
C LEU A 323 -13.64 -0.07 8.12
N ASP A 324 -14.55 0.52 7.34
CA ASP A 324 -14.40 0.75 5.90
C ASP A 324 -14.05 -0.52 5.12
N TYR A 325 -14.47 -1.69 5.61
CA TYR A 325 -14.20 -2.98 4.98
C TYR A 325 -12.70 -3.25 4.70
N VAL A 326 -11.78 -2.62 5.43
CA VAL A 326 -10.32 -2.75 5.26
C VAL A 326 -9.84 -4.06 5.93
N PRO A 327 -9.23 -5.01 5.18
CA PRO A 327 -8.86 -6.33 5.70
C PRO A 327 -8.03 -6.32 6.99
N LEU A 328 -7.02 -5.44 7.09
CA LEU A 328 -6.20 -5.35 8.29
C LEU A 328 -7.00 -4.86 9.51
N ALA A 329 -7.87 -3.88 9.31
CA ALA A 329 -8.73 -3.35 10.37
C ALA A 329 -9.69 -4.44 10.89
N ILE A 330 -10.31 -5.18 9.96
CA ILE A 330 -11.19 -6.32 10.25
C ILE A 330 -10.45 -7.38 11.07
N LYS A 331 -9.26 -7.80 10.62
CA LYS A 331 -8.46 -8.82 11.31
C LYS A 331 -8.13 -8.41 12.74
N LEU A 332 -7.69 -7.17 12.94
CA LEU A 332 -7.35 -6.66 14.27
C LEU A 332 -8.59 -6.60 15.18
N SER A 333 -9.72 -6.09 14.68
CA SER A 333 -10.99 -6.04 15.41
C SER A 333 -11.49 -7.43 15.78
N ALA A 334 -11.42 -8.39 14.86
CA ALA A 334 -11.79 -9.77 15.12
C ALA A 334 -10.91 -10.44 16.20
N TYR A 335 -9.61 -10.12 16.24
CA TYR A 335 -8.72 -10.58 17.31
C TYR A 335 -9.05 -9.96 18.68
N HIS A 336 -9.58 -8.73 18.70
CA HIS A 336 -10.12 -8.16 19.94
C HIS A 336 -11.42 -8.85 20.36
N ALA A 337 -12.32 -9.17 19.42
CA ALA A 337 -13.56 -9.91 19.69
C ALA A 337 -13.33 -11.31 20.28
N ARG A 338 -12.12 -11.88 20.17
CA ARG A 338 -11.73 -13.11 20.89
C ARG A 338 -11.64 -12.94 22.41
N LYS A 339 -11.51 -11.70 22.89
CA LYS A 339 -11.21 -11.36 24.30
C LYS A 339 -12.32 -10.58 24.98
N ILE A 340 -13.08 -9.80 24.23
CA ILE A 340 -14.16 -8.94 24.73
C ILE A 340 -15.43 -9.17 23.91
N SER A 341 -16.60 -8.82 24.46
CA SER A 341 -17.86 -8.92 23.72
C SER A 341 -17.91 -7.95 22.53
N LEU A 342 -18.74 -8.27 21.54
CA LEU A 342 -18.96 -7.41 20.38
C LEU A 342 -19.54 -6.05 20.76
N ASP A 343 -20.42 -6.00 21.76
CA ASP A 343 -20.99 -4.75 22.28
C ASP A 343 -19.89 -3.85 22.85
N THR A 344 -19.05 -4.39 23.73
CA THR A 344 -17.93 -3.64 24.31
C THR A 344 -16.95 -3.17 23.23
N LEU A 345 -16.64 -4.02 22.24
CA LEU A 345 -15.77 -3.64 21.12
C LEU A 345 -16.36 -2.47 20.33
N THR A 346 -17.66 -2.50 20.06
CA THR A 346 -18.38 -1.47 19.31
C THR A 346 -18.44 -0.15 20.09
N GLU A 347 -18.71 -0.21 21.40
CA GLU A 347 -18.66 0.96 22.27
C GLU A 347 -17.27 1.59 22.35
N MET A 348 -16.22 0.75 22.45
CA MET A 348 -14.83 1.22 22.47
C MET A 348 -14.46 1.92 21.17
N TRP A 349 -14.88 1.38 20.02
CA TRP A 349 -14.66 2.01 18.72
C TRP A 349 -15.35 3.39 18.66
N LYS A 350 -16.64 3.48 19.02
CA LYS A 350 -17.39 4.74 19.04
C LYS A 350 -16.72 5.81 19.91
N LYS A 351 -16.32 5.45 21.14
CA LYS A 351 -15.59 6.35 22.05
C LYS A 351 -14.27 6.85 21.45
N SER A 352 -13.56 6.00 20.71
CA SER A 352 -12.31 6.41 20.05
C SER A 352 -12.53 7.40 18.91
N GLN A 353 -13.66 7.31 18.18
CA GLN A 353 -14.04 8.27 17.15
C GLN A 353 -14.39 9.62 17.78
N ASP A 354 -15.18 9.62 18.86
CA ASP A 354 -15.56 10.83 19.59
C ASP A 354 -14.34 11.55 20.17
N TRP A 355 -13.37 10.82 20.71
CA TRP A 355 -12.10 11.39 21.19
C TRP A 355 -11.31 12.07 20.06
N ASN A 356 -11.27 11.47 18.87
CA ASN A 356 -10.55 12.07 17.73
C ASN A 356 -11.26 13.31 17.19
N VAL A 357 -12.58 13.39 17.32
CA VAL A 357 -13.38 14.58 16.93
C VAL A 357 -13.26 15.69 17.97
N THR A 358 -13.28 15.36 19.27
CA THR A 358 -13.23 16.33 20.38
C THR A 358 -11.81 16.80 20.68
N GLY A 359 -10.81 15.92 20.61
CA GLY A 359 -9.39 16.22 20.80
C GLY A 359 -8.79 17.14 19.72
N CYS A 360 -9.36 17.15 18.51
CA CYS A 360 -9.00 18.13 17.48
C CYS A 360 -9.59 19.53 17.74
N ASN A 361 -10.63 19.66 18.58
CA ASN A 361 -11.26 20.93 18.91
C ASN A 361 -10.74 21.56 20.21
N SER A 362 -9.98 20.82 21.03
CA SER A 362 -9.49 21.26 22.34
C SER A 362 -8.04 21.76 22.35
N THR A 363 -7.35 21.82 21.20
CA THR A 363 -5.99 22.40 21.09
C THR A 363 -5.99 23.82 20.53
N GLY A 364 -7.14 24.50 20.55
CA GLY A 364 -7.29 25.87 20.08
C GLY A 364 -8.17 26.69 21.03
N GLN A 365 -7.72 26.86 22.26
CA GLN A 365 -8.16 27.95 23.14
C GLN A 365 -6.96 28.48 23.93
#